data_AF-A0A520GYW1-F1
#
_entry.id   AF-A0A520GYW1-F1
#
_cell.length_a   1.000
_cell.length_b   1.000
_cell.length_c   1.000
_cell.angle_alpha   90.00
_cell.angle_beta   90.00
_cell.angle_gamma   90.00
#
_symmetry.space_group_name_H-M   'P 1'
#
loop_
_entity.id
_entity.type
_entity.pdbx_description
1 polymer ?
#
loop_
_entity_poly.entity_id
_entity_poly.type
_entity_poly.pdbx_seq_one_letter_code
_entity_poly.pdbx_strand_id
1 'polypeptide(L)'
;FNTGYILYKYMSEDEFANNSGQAGDDSKFDFDRHLIRYAEVLLIYAEAKFEKGGVITDNDLDLSINLIRDRAGMPHLTNAFVIANGLDMQTELRRERTVELALEGFRYDDIRRWKTAETDLKADVKGIKIKGSTWQAYPLYSDPAFQNKTDANGFMIAENNRLFDPTKSYLQPLPTKEVAFYAASGKTLMQNPGW
;
A
#
# COMPACT_ATOMS: atom_id res chain seq x y z
N PHE A 1 -8.71 0.36 -16.44
CA PHE A 1 -10.07 0.41 -15.86
C PHE A 1 -9.93 0.82 -14.42
N ASN A 2 -10.81 1.69 -13.93
CA ASN A 2 -10.74 2.22 -12.57
C ASN A 2 -11.25 1.14 -11.61
N THR A 3 -10.83 1.13 -10.34
CA THR A 3 -11.21 0.09 -9.38
C THR A 3 -12.66 0.21 -8.89
N GLY A 4 -13.33 1.34 -9.12
CA GLY A 4 -14.66 1.63 -8.57
C GLY A 4 -14.62 2.19 -7.14
N TYR A 5 -13.42 2.41 -6.59
CA TYR A 5 -13.20 3.11 -5.32
C TYR A 5 -12.61 4.49 -5.57
N ILE A 6 -12.88 5.41 -4.64
CA ILE A 6 -12.26 6.73 -4.58
C ILE A 6 -11.43 6.84 -3.30
N LEU A 7 -10.42 7.70 -3.33
CA LEU A 7 -9.61 8.00 -2.16
C LEU A 7 -10.26 9.16 -1.41
N TYR A 8 -10.26 9.09 -0.08
CA TYR A 8 -10.76 10.17 0.79
C TYR A 8 -9.68 10.76 1.69
N LYS A 9 -8.64 9.98 2.01
CA LYS A 9 -7.54 10.43 2.86
C LYS A 9 -6.80 11.61 2.21
N TYR A 10 -6.54 12.65 2.99
CA TYR A 10 -5.97 13.94 2.56
C TYR A 10 -6.86 14.79 1.65
N MET A 11 -8.13 14.42 1.45
CA MET A 11 -9.11 15.39 0.95
C MET A 11 -9.47 16.36 2.06
N SER A 12 -9.66 17.63 1.72
CA SER A 12 -10.12 18.63 2.68
C SER A 12 -11.53 18.29 3.15
N GLU A 13 -11.89 18.65 4.39
CA GLU A 13 -13.28 18.64 4.82
C GLU A 13 -14.05 19.86 4.28
N ASP A 14 -13.33 20.88 3.80
CA ASP A 14 -13.89 22.06 3.14
C ASP A 14 -14.17 21.77 1.65
N GLU A 15 -15.44 21.73 1.28
CA GLU A 15 -15.87 21.54 -0.11
C GLU A 15 -15.29 22.61 -1.06
N PHE A 16 -15.09 23.85 -0.60
CA PHE A 16 -14.50 24.92 -1.41
C PHE A 16 -13.02 24.68 -1.71
N ALA A 17 -12.31 23.99 -0.80
CA ALA A 17 -10.93 23.58 -0.99
C ALA A 17 -10.80 22.37 -1.94
N ASN A 18 -11.89 21.63 -2.20
CA ASN A 18 -11.91 20.45 -3.07
C ASN A 18 -12.44 20.74 -4.49
N ASN A 19 -12.35 21.97 -5.00
CA ASN A 19 -13.04 22.43 -6.23
C ASN A 19 -12.50 21.89 -7.58
N SER A 20 -11.73 20.80 -7.59
CA SER A 20 -11.08 20.20 -8.77
C SER A 20 -10.26 21.12 -9.71
N GLY A 21 -9.83 22.31 -9.27
CA GLY A 21 -9.08 23.26 -10.10
C GLY A 21 -9.97 24.25 -10.85
N GLN A 22 -11.28 24.20 -10.63
CA GLN A 22 -12.23 25.06 -11.34
C GLN A 22 -12.02 26.54 -11.07
N ALA A 23 -11.43 26.89 -9.93
CA ALA A 23 -11.13 28.28 -9.57
C ALA A 23 -9.71 28.72 -9.97
N GLY A 24 -8.94 27.90 -10.70
CA GLY A 24 -7.56 28.24 -11.10
C GLY A 24 -6.69 28.55 -9.89
N ASP A 25 -5.99 29.69 -9.92
CA ASP A 25 -5.09 30.15 -8.85
C ASP A 25 -5.81 30.49 -7.52
N ASP A 26 -7.15 30.69 -7.54
CA ASP A 26 -7.95 30.90 -6.31
C ASP A 26 -8.28 29.58 -5.58
N SER A 27 -7.87 28.44 -6.16
CA SER A 27 -8.16 27.15 -5.57
C SER A 27 -7.30 26.90 -4.32
N LYS A 28 -7.96 26.69 -3.19
CA LYS A 28 -7.31 26.42 -1.89
C LYS A 28 -6.97 24.94 -1.70
N PHE A 29 -6.31 24.32 -2.68
CA PHE A 29 -5.81 22.94 -2.56
C PHE A 29 -4.59 22.90 -1.66
N ASP A 30 -4.80 22.98 -0.35
CA ASP A 30 -3.74 22.75 0.61
C ASP A 30 -4.03 21.50 1.43
N PHE A 31 -2.99 20.66 1.58
CA PHE A 31 -3.03 19.54 2.49
C PHE A 31 -1.63 19.29 3.04
N ASP A 32 -1.56 19.11 4.36
CA ASP A 32 -0.31 18.79 5.03
C ASP A 32 0.06 17.33 4.76
N ARG A 33 1.09 17.14 3.92
CA ARG A 33 1.70 15.83 3.73
C ARG A 33 2.66 15.53 4.88
N HIS A 34 2.27 14.61 5.74
CA HIS A 34 3.16 14.05 6.75
C HIS A 34 4.36 13.36 6.10
N LEU A 35 5.57 13.81 6.43
CA LEU A 35 6.80 13.06 6.11
C LEU A 35 7.11 12.02 7.18
N ILE A 36 6.85 12.37 8.44
CA ILE A 36 6.95 11.49 9.61
C ILE A 36 5.78 11.83 10.52
N ARG A 37 5.12 10.83 11.09
CA ARG A 37 4.10 11.03 12.13
C ARG A 37 4.19 9.94 13.18
N TYR A 38 3.70 10.24 14.39
CA TYR A 38 3.91 9.39 15.56
C TYR A 38 3.43 7.95 15.39
N ALA A 39 2.32 7.70 14.67
CA ALA A 39 1.86 6.34 14.41
C ALA A 39 2.91 5.49 13.65
N GLU A 40 3.69 6.09 12.74
CA GLU A 40 4.77 5.37 12.06
C GLU A 40 5.84 4.92 13.06
N VAL A 41 6.19 5.77 14.04
CA VAL A 41 7.17 5.44 15.08
C VAL A 41 6.70 4.24 15.91
N LEU A 42 5.41 4.20 16.26
CA LEU A 42 4.80 3.08 16.99
C LEU A 42 4.83 1.79 16.16
N LEU A 43 4.51 1.88 14.86
CA LEU A 43 4.57 0.74 13.94
C LEU A 43 6.00 0.21 13.76
N ILE A 44 6.99 1.11 13.61
CA ILE A 44 8.42 0.75 13.51
C ILE A 44 8.87 0.07 14.81
N TYR A 45 8.48 0.58 15.97
CA TYR A 45 8.80 -0.04 17.26
C TYR A 45 8.26 -1.46 17.34
N ALA A 46 6.98 -1.68 17.01
CA ALA A 46 6.36 -3.01 17.07
C ALA A 46 7.02 -3.99 16.10
N GLU A 47 7.26 -3.57 14.85
CA GLU A 47 7.94 -4.41 13.86
C GLU A 47 9.36 -4.75 14.32
N ALA A 48 10.14 -3.78 14.78
CA ALA A 48 11.51 -4.00 15.25
C ALA A 48 11.55 -4.92 16.49
N LYS A 49 10.59 -4.80 17.41
CA LYS A 49 10.47 -5.69 18.56
C LYS A 49 10.24 -7.14 18.14
N PHE A 50 9.30 -7.35 17.23
CA PHE A 50 9.01 -8.67 16.71
C PHE A 50 10.20 -9.24 15.93
N GLU A 51 10.76 -8.51 14.96
CA GLU A 51 11.84 -9.00 14.09
C GLU A 51 13.14 -9.28 14.85
N LYS A 52 13.38 -8.61 15.98
CA LYS A 52 14.57 -8.85 16.82
C LYS A 52 14.59 -10.25 17.43
N GLY A 53 13.43 -10.81 17.79
CA GLY A 53 13.35 -12.03 18.59
C GLY A 53 12.32 -13.06 18.12
N GLY A 54 11.57 -12.77 17.06
CA GLY A 54 10.40 -13.54 16.62
C GLY A 54 9.20 -13.48 17.57
N VAL A 55 9.25 -12.60 18.58
CA VAL A 55 8.24 -12.48 19.63
C VAL A 55 8.02 -11.01 19.99
N ILE A 56 6.78 -10.67 20.33
CA ILE A 56 6.39 -9.37 20.87
C ILE A 56 5.42 -9.59 22.02
N THR A 57 5.63 -8.92 23.14
CA THR A 57 4.77 -9.09 24.33
C THR A 57 3.48 -8.28 24.19
N ASP A 58 2.42 -8.66 24.91
CA ASP A 58 1.18 -7.85 24.93
C ASP A 58 1.44 -6.44 25.46
N ASN A 59 2.35 -6.27 26.43
CA ASN A 59 2.78 -4.96 26.89
C ASN A 59 3.49 -4.13 25.80
N ASP A 60 4.29 -4.76 24.93
CA ASP A 60 4.87 -4.07 23.77
C ASP A 60 3.79 -3.67 22.75
N LEU A 61 2.76 -4.50 22.55
CA LEU A 61 1.61 -4.20 21.68
C LEU A 61 0.81 -3.02 22.24
N ASP A 62 0.55 -3.00 23.56
CA ASP A 62 -0.15 -1.94 24.29
C ASP A 62 0.59 -0.60 24.26
N LEU A 63 1.92 -0.64 24.28
CA LEU A 63 2.77 0.56 24.13
C LEU A 63 2.92 1.02 22.67
N SER A 64 2.39 0.28 21.69
CA SER A 64 2.63 0.56 20.27
C SER A 64 1.37 0.50 19.40
N ILE A 65 1.10 -0.63 18.74
CA ILE A 65 0.02 -0.73 17.76
C ILE A 65 -1.36 -0.61 18.39
N ASN A 66 -1.55 -1.01 19.65
CA ASN A 66 -2.84 -0.89 20.31
C ASN A 66 -3.22 0.56 20.57
N LEU A 67 -2.25 1.49 20.70
CA LEU A 67 -2.55 2.93 20.74
C LEU A 67 -3.16 3.44 19.42
N ILE A 68 -2.71 2.89 18.29
CA ILE A 68 -3.25 3.22 16.96
C ILE A 68 -4.65 2.63 16.82
N ARG A 69 -4.82 1.38 17.25
CA ARG A 69 -6.09 0.65 17.20
C ARG A 69 -7.14 1.32 18.08
N ASP A 70 -6.79 1.75 19.29
CA ASP A 70 -7.67 2.51 20.18
C ASP A 70 -8.15 3.79 19.53
N ARG A 71 -7.23 4.57 18.95
CA ARG A 71 -7.59 5.80 18.22
C ARG A 71 -8.56 5.51 17.06
N ALA A 72 -8.41 4.38 16.39
CA ALA A 72 -9.28 3.95 15.29
C ALA A 72 -10.54 3.19 15.74
N GLY A 73 -10.78 3.01 17.04
CA GLY A 73 -11.92 2.26 17.58
C GLY A 73 -11.84 0.74 17.32
N MET A 74 -10.65 0.21 17.10
CA MET A 74 -10.39 -1.21 16.87
C MET A 74 -10.04 -1.94 18.17
N PRO A 75 -10.48 -3.20 18.35
CA PRO A 75 -10.12 -3.98 19.53
C PRO A 75 -8.61 -4.23 19.57
N HIS A 76 -8.04 -4.32 20.76
CA HIS A 76 -6.61 -4.60 20.95
C HIS A 76 -6.19 -5.90 20.27
N LEU A 77 -5.00 -5.89 19.67
CA LEU A 77 -4.32 -7.11 19.25
C LEU A 77 -3.59 -7.68 20.47
N THR A 78 -3.76 -8.98 20.70
CA THR A 78 -3.04 -9.73 21.75
C THR A 78 -2.49 -11.02 21.18
N ASN A 79 -1.46 -11.56 21.81
CA ASN A 79 -0.95 -12.89 21.49
C ASN A 79 -2.05 -13.96 21.61
N ALA A 80 -2.91 -13.85 22.63
CA ALA A 80 -4.04 -14.75 22.82
C ALA A 80 -5.04 -14.68 21.65
N PHE A 81 -5.37 -13.48 21.16
CA PHE A 81 -6.24 -13.31 19.99
C PHE A 81 -5.63 -13.91 18.72
N VAL A 82 -4.35 -13.67 18.48
CA VAL A 82 -3.62 -14.21 17.32
C VAL A 82 -3.65 -15.74 17.34
N ILE A 83 -3.33 -16.36 18.48
CA ILE A 83 -3.35 -17.82 18.65
C ILE A 83 -4.77 -18.38 18.46
N ALA A 84 -5.76 -17.79 19.12
CA ALA A 84 -7.14 -18.28 19.10
C ALA A 84 -7.76 -18.29 17.69
N ASN A 85 -7.28 -17.41 16.80
CA ASN A 85 -7.77 -17.29 15.43
C ASN A 85 -6.81 -17.89 14.38
N GLY A 86 -5.73 -18.55 14.80
CA GLY A 86 -4.74 -19.14 13.88
C GLY A 86 -4.06 -18.10 12.98
N LEU A 87 -3.88 -16.88 13.47
CA LEU A 87 -3.23 -15.78 12.75
C LEU A 87 -1.71 -15.83 12.94
N ASP A 88 -1.00 -15.07 12.10
CA ASP A 88 0.44 -14.87 12.21
C ASP A 88 0.74 -13.44 12.69
N MET A 89 1.47 -13.31 13.78
CA MET A 89 1.76 -12.00 14.40
C MET A 89 2.50 -11.06 13.45
N GLN A 90 3.47 -11.57 12.68
CA GLN A 90 4.20 -10.75 11.71
C GLN A 90 3.25 -10.16 10.66
N THR A 91 2.35 -11.00 10.14
CA THR A 91 1.33 -10.62 9.18
C THR A 91 0.38 -9.57 9.74
N GLU A 92 -0.05 -9.69 11.00
CA GLU A 92 -0.92 -8.70 11.65
C GLU A 92 -0.20 -7.34 11.81
N LEU A 93 1.07 -7.34 12.23
CA LEU A 93 1.87 -6.10 12.33
C LEU A 93 2.01 -5.42 10.96
N ARG A 94 2.31 -6.19 9.90
CA ARG A 94 2.41 -5.68 8.52
C ARG A 94 1.06 -5.19 7.99
N ARG A 95 -0.04 -5.83 8.38
CA ARG A 95 -1.41 -5.41 8.03
C ARG A 95 -1.75 -4.08 8.69
N GLU A 96 -1.49 -3.93 9.98
CA GLU A 96 -1.71 -2.68 10.70
C GLU A 96 -0.94 -1.53 10.04
N ARG A 97 0.34 -1.74 9.71
CA ARG A 97 1.16 -0.77 8.97
C ARG A 97 0.55 -0.42 7.61
N THR A 98 0.09 -1.42 6.87
CA THR A 98 -0.50 -1.24 5.53
C THR A 98 -1.78 -0.42 5.58
N VAL A 99 -2.63 -0.64 6.57
CA VAL A 99 -3.90 0.10 6.73
C VAL A 99 -3.63 1.52 7.22
N GLU A 100 -2.87 1.66 8.30
CA GLU A 100 -2.60 2.95 8.94
C GLU A 100 -1.90 3.93 7.99
N LEU A 101 -0.89 3.45 7.26
CA LEU A 101 -0.06 4.25 6.35
C LEU A 101 -0.49 4.15 4.89
N ALA A 102 -1.72 3.67 4.62
CA ALA A 102 -2.26 3.61 3.27
C ALA A 102 -2.18 5.01 2.62
N LEU A 103 -1.67 5.06 1.38
CA LEU A 103 -1.50 6.27 0.56
C LEU A 103 -0.46 7.27 1.09
N GLU A 104 0.40 6.88 2.02
CA GLU A 104 1.45 7.75 2.58
C GLU A 104 2.84 7.46 1.99
N GLY A 105 2.93 6.66 0.91
CA GLY A 105 4.18 6.37 0.21
C GLY A 105 4.96 5.15 0.70
N PHE A 106 4.52 4.50 1.78
CA PHE A 106 5.28 3.39 2.38
C PHE A 106 5.11 2.03 1.71
N ARG A 107 3.92 1.73 1.17
CA ARG A 107 3.57 0.35 0.74
C ARG A 107 4.55 -0.25 -0.26
N TYR A 108 5.07 0.57 -1.19
CA TYR A 108 6.00 0.10 -2.22
C TYR A 108 7.35 -0.32 -1.64
N ASP A 109 7.88 0.47 -0.70
CA ASP A 109 9.14 0.17 -0.04
C ASP A 109 8.98 -0.96 0.98
N ASP A 110 7.85 -1.00 1.68
CA ASP A 110 7.50 -2.06 2.64
C ASP A 110 7.50 -3.46 2.00
N ILE A 111 6.79 -3.67 0.90
CA ILE A 111 6.79 -4.98 0.23
C ILE A 111 8.15 -5.35 -0.38
N ARG A 112 8.98 -4.36 -0.72
CA ARG A 112 10.34 -4.59 -1.25
C ARG A 112 11.30 -5.00 -0.14
N ARG A 113 11.28 -4.31 1.00
CA ARG A 113 12.14 -4.64 2.16
C ARG A 113 11.70 -5.94 2.85
N TRP A 114 10.41 -6.26 2.82
CA TRP A 114 9.87 -7.55 3.29
C TRP A 114 10.09 -8.71 2.32
N LYS A 115 10.61 -8.45 1.11
CA LYS A 115 10.77 -9.46 0.04
C LYS A 115 9.47 -10.16 -0.35
N THR A 116 8.33 -9.47 -0.24
CA THR A 116 7.03 -9.97 -0.70
C THR A 116 6.61 -9.40 -2.04
N ALA A 117 7.33 -8.39 -2.56
CA ALA A 117 7.03 -7.72 -3.82
C ALA A 117 6.89 -8.69 -5.00
N GLU A 118 7.67 -9.77 -5.04
CA GLU A 118 7.60 -10.80 -6.08
C GLU A 118 6.29 -11.59 -6.14
N THR A 119 5.53 -11.57 -5.04
CA THR A 119 4.18 -12.13 -4.95
C THR A 119 3.15 -11.00 -5.05
N ASP A 120 3.28 -9.97 -4.22
CA ASP A 120 2.30 -8.89 -4.08
C ASP A 120 2.15 -8.04 -5.35
N LEU A 121 3.26 -7.76 -6.05
CA LEU A 121 3.21 -6.95 -7.28
C LEU A 121 2.80 -7.76 -8.50
N LYS A 122 2.79 -9.09 -8.43
CA LYS A 122 2.25 -9.95 -9.51
C LYS A 122 0.76 -10.19 -9.39
N ALA A 123 0.21 -10.02 -8.18
CA ALA A 123 -1.22 -10.19 -7.95
C ALA A 123 -2.05 -9.18 -8.77
N ASP A 124 -3.16 -9.67 -9.32
CA ASP A 124 -4.16 -8.85 -9.99
C ASP A 124 -4.70 -7.77 -9.05
N VAL A 125 -4.80 -6.55 -9.55
CA VAL A 125 -5.46 -5.46 -8.83
C VAL A 125 -6.96 -5.60 -9.06
N LYS A 126 -7.69 -5.81 -7.97
CA LYS A 126 -9.14 -6.01 -8.01
C LYS A 126 -9.89 -4.73 -7.61
N GLY A 127 -11.05 -4.55 -8.21
CA GLY A 127 -12.00 -3.48 -7.92
C GLY A 127 -13.23 -3.97 -7.18
N ILE A 128 -14.33 -3.25 -7.33
CA ILE A 128 -15.63 -3.62 -6.78
C ILE A 128 -16.09 -5.01 -7.28
N LYS A 129 -16.90 -5.67 -6.45
CA LYS A 129 -17.64 -6.87 -6.88
C LYS A 129 -18.75 -6.42 -7.83
N ILE A 130 -18.68 -6.87 -9.09
CA ILE A 130 -19.72 -6.57 -10.08
C ILE A 130 -20.75 -7.69 -10.06
N LYS A 131 -20.34 -8.92 -10.38
CA LYS A 131 -21.27 -10.06 -10.48
C LYS A 131 -21.83 -10.48 -9.13
N GLY A 132 -23.12 -10.75 -9.09
CA GLY A 132 -23.84 -11.10 -7.86
C GLY A 132 -23.97 -9.95 -6.87
N SER A 133 -23.82 -8.70 -7.33
CA SER A 133 -24.03 -7.49 -6.54
C SER A 133 -25.04 -6.57 -7.22
N THR A 134 -25.44 -5.51 -6.51
CA THR A 134 -26.26 -4.42 -7.08
C THR A 134 -25.60 -3.74 -8.28
N TRP A 135 -24.25 -3.76 -8.36
CA TRP A 135 -23.51 -3.15 -9.47
C TRP A 135 -23.69 -3.89 -10.79
N GLN A 136 -24.07 -5.18 -10.79
CA GLN A 136 -24.20 -5.95 -12.03
C GLN A 136 -25.19 -5.33 -13.03
N ALA A 137 -26.28 -4.74 -12.52
CA ALA A 137 -27.34 -4.13 -13.32
C ALA A 137 -27.15 -2.62 -13.52
N TYR A 138 -26.12 -2.01 -12.91
CA TYR A 138 -25.88 -0.58 -13.06
C TYR A 138 -25.45 -0.27 -14.50
N PRO A 139 -25.98 0.77 -15.17
CA PRO A 139 -25.80 0.99 -16.61
C PRO A 139 -24.35 0.95 -17.10
N LEU A 140 -23.42 1.48 -16.31
CA LEU A 140 -21.99 1.46 -16.63
C LEU A 140 -21.41 0.02 -16.62
N TYR A 141 -21.84 -0.80 -15.66
CA TYR A 141 -21.25 -2.11 -15.40
C TYR A 141 -22.03 -3.26 -16.06
N SER A 142 -23.25 -3.03 -16.55
CA SER A 142 -24.02 -4.00 -17.33
C SER A 142 -23.40 -4.30 -18.71
N ASP A 143 -22.47 -3.46 -19.17
CA ASP A 143 -21.75 -3.68 -20.42
C ASP A 143 -20.86 -4.94 -20.35
N PRO A 144 -20.87 -5.81 -21.38
CA PRO A 144 -20.01 -6.99 -21.46
C PRO A 144 -18.51 -6.72 -21.22
N ALA A 145 -18.01 -5.53 -21.54
CA ALA A 145 -16.62 -5.14 -21.31
C ALA A 145 -16.23 -5.14 -19.82
N PHE A 146 -17.17 -4.87 -18.91
CA PHE A 146 -16.95 -4.98 -17.46
C PHE A 146 -17.27 -6.37 -16.94
N GLN A 147 -18.36 -6.99 -17.42
CA GLN A 147 -18.77 -8.33 -17.00
C GLN A 147 -17.73 -9.40 -17.36
N ASN A 148 -17.03 -9.26 -18.48
CA ASN A 148 -16.01 -10.22 -18.91
C ASN A 148 -14.65 -10.02 -18.23
N LYS A 149 -14.49 -8.97 -17.40
CA LYS A 149 -13.25 -8.66 -16.67
C LYS A 149 -13.34 -8.97 -15.19
N THR A 150 -14.18 -9.91 -14.79
CA THR A 150 -14.25 -10.32 -13.38
C THR A 150 -13.43 -11.58 -13.12
N ASP A 151 -12.91 -11.73 -11.92
CA ASP A 151 -12.43 -13.02 -11.44
C ASP A 151 -13.60 -14.00 -11.22
N ALA A 152 -13.28 -15.23 -10.83
CA ALA A 152 -14.27 -16.29 -10.56
C ALA A 152 -15.28 -15.92 -9.46
N ASN A 153 -14.92 -14.99 -8.57
CA ASN A 153 -15.76 -14.55 -7.46
C ASN A 153 -16.59 -13.30 -7.82
N GLY A 154 -16.47 -12.80 -9.06
CA GLY A 154 -17.22 -11.65 -9.56
C GLY A 154 -16.57 -10.29 -9.29
N PHE A 155 -15.35 -10.24 -8.77
CA PHE A 155 -14.60 -8.99 -8.58
C PHE A 155 -13.99 -8.53 -9.88
N MET A 156 -14.18 -7.26 -10.22
CA MET A 156 -13.56 -6.66 -11.39
C MET A 156 -12.03 -6.72 -11.27
N ILE A 157 -11.35 -7.03 -12.37
CA ILE A 157 -9.89 -7.00 -12.50
C ILE A 157 -9.53 -5.67 -13.18
N ALA A 158 -9.00 -4.74 -12.39
CA ALA A 158 -8.61 -3.40 -12.85
C ALA A 158 -7.28 -3.44 -13.63
N GLU A 159 -6.35 -4.27 -13.16
CA GLU A 159 -5.03 -4.51 -13.76
C GLU A 159 -4.64 -5.97 -13.53
N ASN A 160 -4.09 -6.61 -14.56
CA ASN A 160 -3.61 -7.99 -14.52
C ASN A 160 -2.25 -8.11 -15.21
N ASN A 161 -1.67 -9.32 -15.19
CA ASN A 161 -0.38 -9.62 -15.82
C ASN A 161 0.75 -8.70 -15.34
N ARG A 162 0.68 -8.27 -14.08
CA ARG A 162 1.70 -7.42 -13.48
C ARG A 162 2.98 -8.22 -13.31
N LEU A 163 4.10 -7.63 -13.70
CA LEU A 163 5.39 -8.30 -13.75
C LEU A 163 6.29 -7.82 -12.62
N PHE A 164 6.98 -8.77 -11.99
CA PHE A 164 8.07 -8.51 -11.07
C PHE A 164 9.15 -9.56 -11.26
N ASP A 165 10.34 -9.10 -11.63
CA ASP A 165 11.51 -9.96 -11.79
C ASP A 165 12.38 -9.87 -10.53
N PRO A 166 12.42 -10.91 -9.67
CA PRO A 166 13.16 -10.87 -8.42
C PRO A 166 14.67 -10.74 -8.60
N THR A 167 15.20 -11.01 -9.80
CA THR A 167 16.64 -10.88 -10.09
C THR A 167 17.11 -9.43 -10.21
N LYS A 168 16.19 -8.48 -10.47
CA LYS A 168 16.52 -7.07 -10.73
C LYS A 168 15.55 -6.04 -10.13
N SER A 169 14.26 -6.37 -10.04
CA SER A 169 13.18 -5.40 -9.74
C SER A 169 13.15 -4.92 -8.28
N TYR A 170 13.94 -5.56 -7.40
CA TYR A 170 14.15 -5.09 -6.03
C TYR A 170 15.05 -3.85 -5.95
N LEU A 171 15.74 -3.47 -7.03
CA LEU A 171 16.52 -2.25 -7.14
C LEU A 171 16.07 -1.49 -8.41
N GLN A 172 16.09 -0.16 -8.36
CA GLN A 172 15.78 0.64 -9.55
C GLN A 172 17.02 0.72 -10.46
N PRO A 173 16.88 0.75 -11.78
CA PRO A 173 18.02 0.98 -12.66
C PRO A 173 18.61 2.38 -12.42
N LEU A 174 19.94 2.48 -12.44
CA LEU A 174 20.61 3.77 -12.60
C LEU A 174 20.31 4.33 -14.00
N PRO A 175 20.11 5.65 -14.16
CA PRO A 175 19.93 6.26 -15.47
C PRO A 175 21.10 5.94 -16.41
N THR A 176 20.81 5.42 -17.61
CA THR A 176 21.85 5.00 -18.57
C THR A 176 22.77 6.14 -18.99
N LYS A 177 22.26 7.37 -19.05
CA LYS A 177 23.05 8.58 -19.31
C LYS A 177 24.08 8.85 -18.23
N GLU A 178 23.75 8.55 -16.97
CA GLU A 178 24.67 8.74 -15.84
C GLU A 178 25.82 7.74 -15.90
N VAL A 179 25.49 6.46 -16.15
CA VAL A 179 26.49 5.40 -16.35
C VAL A 179 27.43 5.75 -17.51
N ALA A 180 26.87 6.22 -18.64
CA ALA A 180 27.65 6.64 -19.80
C ALA A 180 28.53 7.87 -19.52
N PHE A 181 28.03 8.86 -18.78
CA PHE A 181 28.78 10.07 -18.41
C PHE A 181 30.03 9.75 -17.57
N TYR A 182 29.88 8.87 -16.57
CA TYR A 182 31.01 8.44 -15.75
C TYR A 182 32.05 7.68 -16.59
N ALA A 183 31.60 6.77 -17.46
CA ALA A 183 32.48 6.03 -18.37
C ALA A 183 33.27 6.96 -19.29
N ALA A 184 32.63 7.97 -19.87
CA ALA A 184 33.29 8.98 -20.72
C ALA A 184 34.32 9.83 -19.94
N SER A 185 34.14 9.97 -18.63
CA SER A 185 35.06 10.68 -17.74
C SER A 185 36.17 9.77 -17.17
N GLY A 186 36.34 8.55 -17.69
CA GLY A 186 37.34 7.59 -17.23
C GLY A 186 37.03 6.98 -15.85
N LYS A 187 35.78 7.05 -15.39
CA LYS A 187 35.33 6.47 -14.12
C LYS A 187 34.38 5.31 -14.35
N THR A 188 34.33 4.37 -13.41
CA THR A 188 33.37 3.26 -13.44
C THR A 188 32.21 3.54 -12.50
N LEU A 189 30.98 3.56 -13.05
CA LEU A 189 29.73 3.53 -12.30
C LEU A 189 29.01 2.23 -12.65
N MET A 190 28.98 1.27 -11.73
CA MET A 190 28.34 -0.03 -11.96
C MET A 190 26.82 0.08 -11.84
N GLN A 191 26.11 -0.57 -12.76
CA GLN A 191 24.66 -0.70 -12.72
C GLN A 191 24.21 -1.65 -11.61
N ASN A 192 22.98 -1.48 -11.14
CA ASN A 192 22.33 -2.43 -10.26
C ASN A 192 22.17 -3.80 -10.94
N PRO A 193 22.26 -4.92 -10.19
CA PRO A 193 22.18 -6.26 -10.76
C PRO A 193 20.98 -6.48 -11.68
N GLY A 194 21.23 -7.04 -12.86
CA GLY A 194 20.21 -7.42 -13.85
C GLY A 194 19.60 -6.28 -14.68
N TRP A 195 20.08 -5.04 -14.51
CA TRP A 195 19.71 -3.87 -15.29
C TRP A 195 20.76 -3.46 -16.33
#